data_AF-A0AAJ4ZD41-F1
#
_entry.id   AF-A0AAJ4ZD41-F1
#
_cell.length_a   1.000
_cell.length_b   1.000
_cell.length_c   1.000
_cell.angle_alpha   90.00
_cell.angle_beta   90.00
_cell.angle_gamma   90.00
#
_symmetry.space_group_name_H-M   'P 1'
#
loop_
_entity.id
_entity.type
_entity.pdbx_description
1 polymer ?
#
loop_
_entity_poly.entity_id
_entity_poly.type
_entity_poly.pdbx_seq_one_letter_code
_entity_poly.pdbx_strand_id
1 'polypeptide(L)' 'MTIHQTADIPVGGQFLTTVQLASALHLRPQSIRKRYMETGSYHGVRPVKLPNRFLAWPTDAVEQLLNGGR' A
#
# COMPACT_ATOMS: atom_id res chain seq x y z
N MET A 1 23.69 -4.36 7.05
CA MET A 1 23.60 -3.60 5.79
C MET A 1 22.18 -3.71 5.25
N THR A 2 21.28 -2.80 5.64
CA THR A 2 19.95 -2.69 5.01
C THR A 2 19.69 -1.21 4.80
N ILE A 3 19.93 -0.78 3.58
CA ILE A 3 19.56 0.50 3.01
C ILE A 3 18.03 0.64 3.12
N HIS A 4 17.53 1.47 4.03
CA HIS A 4 16.16 1.97 3.95
C HIS A 4 16.18 3.07 2.88
N GLN A 5 15.84 2.67 1.65
CA GLN A 5 15.86 3.54 0.48
C GLN A 5 14.83 4.67 0.64
N THR A 6 15.30 5.85 0.26
CA THR A 6 14.73 7.19 0.38
C THR A 6 13.32 7.30 -0.17
N ALA A 7 12.51 8.09 0.54
CA ALA A 7 11.20 8.57 0.14
C ALA A 7 11.24 9.20 -1.26
N ASP A 8 10.80 8.46 -2.26
CA ASP A 8 10.15 9.03 -3.43
C ASP A 8 8.70 9.28 -3.05
N ILE A 9 8.33 10.56 -2.95
CA ILE A 9 6.96 11.01 -2.79
C ILE A 9 6.44 11.14 -4.22
N PRO A 10 5.59 10.22 -4.73
CA PRO A 10 5.08 10.32 -6.08
C PRO A 10 4.08 11.47 -6.13
N VAL A 11 4.57 12.55 -6.71
CA VAL A 11 3.75 13.61 -7.29
C VAL A 11 2.89 12.99 -8.40
N GLY A 12 1.60 12.76 -8.13
CA GLY A 12 0.58 12.50 -9.16
C GLY A 12 0.13 11.05 -9.40
N GLY A 13 0.46 10.08 -8.53
CA GLY A 13 0.02 8.70 -8.68
C GLY A 13 -1.36 8.43 -8.04
N GLN A 14 -2.38 8.12 -8.83
CA GLN A 14 -3.68 7.60 -8.34
C GLN A 14 -3.55 6.27 -7.55
N PHE A 15 -2.36 5.67 -7.55
CA PHE A 15 -2.05 4.41 -6.88
C PHE A 15 -0.70 4.47 -6.15
N LEU A 16 -0.68 3.95 -4.93
CA LEU A 16 0.49 3.79 -4.06
C LEU A 16 1.08 2.38 -4.18
N THR A 17 2.39 2.26 -4.02
CA THR A 17 3.01 0.94 -3.89
C THR A 17 2.85 0.37 -2.48
N THR A 18 3.04 -0.94 -2.32
CA THR A 18 2.96 -1.59 -0.98
C THR A 18 3.99 -1.01 0.01
N VAL A 19 5.15 -0.57 -0.47
CA VAL A 19 6.19 0.04 0.36
C VAL A 19 5.74 1.42 0.85
N GLN A 20 5.14 2.21 -0.03
CA GLN A 20 4.60 3.51 0.36
C GLN A 20 3.42 3.40 1.31
N LEU A 21 2.48 2.47 1.05
CA LEU A 21 1.39 2.17 1.97
C LEU A 21 1.94 1.82 3.36
N ALA A 22 2.97 0.98 3.39
CA ALA A 22 3.64 0.59 4.62
C ALA A 22 4.24 1.79 5.36
N SER A 23 4.92 2.69 4.64
CA SER A 23 5.47 3.92 5.21
C SER A 23 4.39 4.85 5.76
N ALA A 24 3.27 5.01 5.03
CA ALA A 24 2.15 5.86 5.46
C ALA A 24 1.50 5.32 6.74
N LEU A 25 1.35 4.00 6.86
CA LEU A 25 0.78 3.32 8.03
C LEU A 25 1.81 3.04 9.14
N HIS A 26 3.10 3.40 8.96
CA HIS A 26 4.20 3.00 9.85
C HIS A 26 4.28 1.47 10.10
N LEU A 27 3.91 0.69 9.09
CA LEU A 27 3.93 -0.78 9.12
C LEU A 27 5.07 -1.33 8.27
N ARG A 28 5.34 -2.63 8.42
CA ARG A 28 6.24 -3.33 7.50
C ARG A 28 5.48 -3.77 6.24
N PRO A 29 6.06 -3.62 5.04
CA PRO A 29 5.43 -4.05 3.80
C PRO A 29 5.15 -5.56 3.77
N GLN A 30 5.96 -6.36 4.48
CA GLN A 30 5.72 -7.79 4.65
C GLN A 30 4.43 -8.10 5.40
N SER A 31 4.08 -7.34 6.43
CA SER A 31 2.83 -7.54 7.19
C SER A 31 1.59 -7.24 6.35
N ILE A 32 1.65 -6.19 5.52
CA ILE A 32 0.57 -5.85 4.58
C ILE A 32 0.40 -6.97 3.55
N ARG A 33 1.50 -7.46 2.96
CA ARG A 33 1.44 -8.59 2.02
C ARG A 33 0.87 -9.84 2.68
N LYS A 34 1.29 -10.16 3.91
CA LYS A 34 0.81 -11.31 4.66
C LYS A 34 -0.71 -11.23 4.87
N ARG A 35 -1.19 -10.11 5.45
CA ARG A 35 -2.64 -9.91 5.68
C ARG A 35 -3.43 -9.91 4.37
N TYR A 36 -2.90 -9.31 3.30
CA TYR A 36 -3.53 -9.37 1.98
C TYR A 36 -3.63 -10.79 1.44
N MET A 37 -2.61 -11.64 1.61
CA MET A 37 -2.66 -13.03 1.17
C MET A 37 -3.65 -13.87 2.01
N GLU A 38 -3.75 -13.58 3.31
CA GLU A 38 -4.67 -14.28 4.23
C GLU A 38 -6.14 -13.88 4.03
N THR A 39 -6.41 -12.59 3.78
CA THR A 39 -7.78 -12.03 3.73
C THR A 39 -8.24 -11.73 2.29
N GLY A 40 -7.34 -11.72 1.31
CA GLY A 40 -7.61 -11.33 -0.09
C GLY A 40 -7.87 -9.83 -0.30
N SER A 41 -7.93 -9.06 0.79
CA SER A 41 -8.09 -7.60 0.81
C SER A 41 -7.44 -7.07 2.09
N TYR A 42 -6.97 -5.82 2.07
CA TYR A 42 -6.38 -5.21 3.25
C TYR A 42 -7.31 -4.12 3.75
N HIS A 43 -8.01 -4.36 4.86
CA HIS A 43 -8.95 -3.39 5.45
C HIS A 43 -10.00 -2.86 4.44
N GLY A 44 -10.49 -3.71 3.54
CA GLY A 44 -11.43 -3.32 2.48
C GLY A 44 -10.78 -2.74 1.22
N VAL A 45 -9.49 -2.41 1.25
CA VAL A 45 -8.75 -1.96 0.06
C VAL A 45 -8.36 -3.17 -0.79
N ARG A 46 -8.73 -3.12 -2.08
CA ARG A 46 -8.31 -4.12 -3.08
C ARG A 46 -7.18 -3.54 -3.93
N PRO A 47 -6.00 -4.17 -3.93
CA PRO A 47 -4.92 -3.74 -4.80
C PRO A 47 -5.23 -4.08 -6.26
N VAL A 48 -4.87 -3.17 -7.16
CA VAL A 48 -4.88 -3.37 -8.60
C VAL A 48 -3.58 -4.05 -9.01
N LYS A 49 -3.70 -5.13 -9.80
CA LYS A 49 -2.55 -5.86 -10.32
C LYS A 49 -2.06 -5.18 -11.58
N LEU A 50 -0.86 -4.60 -11.52
CA LEU A 50 -0.23 -3.95 -12.68
C LEU A 50 0.35 -5.01 -13.64
N PRO A 51 0.50 -4.68 -14.93
CA PRO A 51 1.18 -5.56 -15.91
C PRO A 51 2.62 -5.91 -15.48
N ASN A 52 3.27 -5.05 -14.70
CA ASN A 52 4.60 -5.28 -14.13
C ASN A 52 4.61 -6.26 -12.92
N ARG A 53 3.54 -7.02 -12.68
CA ARG A 53 3.35 -7.92 -11.51
C ARG A 53 3.39 -7.23 -10.14
N PHE A 54 3.42 -5.89 -10.09
CA PHE A 54 3.33 -5.13 -8.85
C PHE A 54 1.87 -4.95 -8.41
N LEU A 55 1.69 -4.81 -7.10
CA LEU A 55 0.42 -4.46 -6.47
C LEU A 55 0.36 -2.95 -6.27
N ALA A 56 -0.61 -2.30 -6.91
CA ALA A 56 -0.93 -0.89 -6.78
C ALA A 56 -2.13 -0.72 -5.84
N TRP A 57 -1.99 0.11 -4.82
CA TRP A 57 -3.01 0.43 -3.83
C TRP A 57 -3.66 1.76 -4.21
N PRO A 58 -4.94 1.81 -4.62
CA PRO A 58 -5.57 3.07 -5.02
C PRO A 58 -5.56 4.08 -3.87
N THR A 59 -5.08 5.29 -4.13
CA THR A 59 -4.86 6.32 -3.11
C THR A 59 -6.18 6.68 -2.41
N ASP A 60 -7.29 6.80 -3.14
CA ASP A 60 -8.63 7.05 -2.59
C ASP A 60 -9.03 6.05 -1.51
N ALA A 61 -8.84 4.75 -1.77
CA ALA A 61 -9.17 3.70 -0.81
C ALA A 61 -8.22 3.69 0.40
N VAL A 62 -6.95 4.08 0.20
CA VAL A 62 -5.97 4.24 1.28
C VAL A 62 -6.31 5.46 2.13
N GLU A 63 -6.73 6.56 1.53
CA GLU A 63 -7.21 7.75 2.21
C GLU A 63 -8.47 7.44 3.02
N GLN A 64 -9.44 6.70 2.48
CA GLN A 64 -10.60 6.23 3.25
C GLN A 64 -10.21 5.34 4.42
N LEU A 65 -9.21 4.47 4.25
CA LEU A 65 -8.67 3.64 5.33
C LEU A 65 -8.03 4.50 6.43
N LEU A 66 -7.19 5.47 6.05
CA LEU A 66 -6.51 6.38 6.98
C LEU A 66 -7.50 7.32 7.69
N ASN A 67 -8.54 7.75 6.99
CA ASN A 67 -9.57 8.65 7.52
C ASN A 67 -10.58 7.93 8.44
N GLY A 68 -10.43 6.62 8.64
CA GLY A 68 -11.18 5.84 9.62
C GLY A 68 -12.61 5.55 9.17
N GLY A 69 -12.75 4.67 8.17
CA GLY A 69 -14.04 4.20 7.62
C GLY A 69 -15.15 4.16 8.67
N ARG A 70 -16.08 5.11 8.55
CA ARG A 70 -17.30 5.21 9.37
C ARG A 70 -18.46 4.56 8.65
#